data_AF-A0A1V4H8V5-F1
#
_entry.id   AF-A0A1V4H8V5-F1
#
_cell.length_a   1.000
_cell.length_b   1.000
_cell.length_c   1.000
_cell.angle_alpha   90.00
_cell.angle_beta   90.00
_cell.angle_gamma   90.00
#
_symmetry.space_group_name_H-M   'P 1'
#
loop_
_entity.id
_entity.type
_entity.pdbx_description
1 polymer ?
#
loop_
_entity_poly.entity_id
_entity_poly.type
_entity_poly.pdbx_seq_one_letter_code
_entity_poly.pdbx_strand_id
1 'polypeptide(L)'
;MVELLENLEEVLIGDEGVLISLRMGDGLNKGKVEEACTILDKLAIMWSETDSIPKKAVDLFINIYPVLMTSQEHYSEHEAREIMDAADQLMIKVINCVNP
;
A
#
# COMPACT_ATOMS: atom_id res chain seq x y z
N MET A 1 -14.90 0.29 9.60
CA MET A 1 -14.41 -0.68 8.59
C MET A 1 -14.49 -0.13 7.18
N VAL A 2 -15.69 0.26 6.68
CA VAL A 2 -15.85 0.81 5.32
C VAL A 2 -14.99 2.06 5.09
N GLU A 3 -15.05 3.03 6.00
CA GLU A 3 -14.26 4.26 5.94
C GLU A 3 -12.74 4.03 5.91
N LEU A 4 -12.21 3.07 6.68
CA LEU A 4 -10.77 2.77 6.66
C LEU A 4 -10.33 2.16 5.32
N LEU A 5 -11.19 1.37 4.68
CA LEU A 5 -10.89 0.77 3.39
C LEU A 5 -10.99 1.79 2.25
N GLU A 6 -11.93 2.74 2.33
CA GLU A 6 -12.00 3.89 1.43
C GLU A 6 -10.78 4.81 1.59
N ASN A 7 -10.35 5.07 2.83
CA ASN A 7 -9.14 5.84 3.08
C ASN A 7 -7.89 5.12 2.55
N LEU A 8 -7.80 3.79 2.70
CA LEU A 8 -6.69 3.02 2.13
C LEU A 8 -6.67 3.12 0.60
N GLU A 9 -7.84 3.01 -0.03
CA GLU A 9 -7.99 3.17 -1.47
C GLU A 9 -7.52 4.55 -1.92
N GLU A 10 -7.98 5.62 -1.27
CA GLU A 10 -7.56 6.99 -1.58
C GLU A 10 -6.04 7.18 -1.43
N VAL A 11 -5.45 6.65 -0.35
CA VAL A 11 -4.02 6.77 -0.08
C VAL A 11 -3.17 5.99 -1.09
N LEU A 12 -3.67 4.87 -1.60
CA LEU A 12 -2.95 4.04 -2.57
C LEU A 12 -3.17 4.50 -4.01
N ILE A 13 -4.42 4.76 -4.40
CA ILE A 13 -4.84 4.94 -5.79
C ILE A 13 -5.66 6.21 -6.06
N GLY A 14 -5.81 7.13 -5.09
CA GLY A 14 -6.31 8.48 -5.33
C GLY A 14 -5.35 9.31 -6.19
N ASP A 15 -5.73 10.54 -6.53
CA ASP A 15 -4.99 11.40 -7.47
C ASP A 15 -3.52 11.63 -7.06
N GLU A 16 -3.26 11.70 -5.74
CA GLU A 16 -1.91 11.81 -5.15
C GLU A 16 -1.51 10.54 -4.36
N GLY A 17 -2.16 9.42 -4.66
CA GLY A 17 -1.94 8.14 -4.00
C GLY A 17 -0.59 7.53 -4.38
N VAL A 18 -0.02 6.71 -3.49
CA VAL A 18 1.33 6.12 -3.64
C VAL A 18 1.53 5.49 -5.03
N LEU A 19 0.56 4.68 -5.48
CA LEU A 19 0.68 3.93 -6.73
C LEU A 19 0.48 4.83 -7.96
N ILE A 20 -0.32 5.89 -7.84
CA ILE A 20 -0.56 6.84 -8.94
C ILE A 20 0.65 7.75 -9.10
N SER A 21 1.17 8.35 -8.02
CA SER A 21 2.36 9.20 -8.09
C SER A 21 3.55 8.47 -8.72
N LEU A 22 3.76 7.19 -8.40
CA LEU A 22 4.81 6.37 -9.02
C LEU A 22 4.59 6.10 -10.51
N ARG A 23 3.35 5.83 -10.92
CA ARG A 23 3.01 5.62 -12.35
C ARG A 23 3.13 6.90 -13.17
N MET A 24 2.90 8.06 -12.56
CA MET A 24 2.96 9.36 -13.22
C MET A 24 4.38 9.94 -13.30
N GLY A 25 5.35 9.35 -12.59
CA GLY A 25 6.72 9.84 -12.57
C GLY A 25 6.99 10.88 -11.47
N ASP A 26 6.02 11.14 -10.58
CA ASP A 26 6.13 12.17 -9.53
C ASP A 26 7.00 11.73 -8.34
N GLY A 27 7.28 10.43 -8.25
CA GLY A 27 8.13 9.84 -7.23
C GLY A 27 7.33 9.25 -6.07
N LEU A 28 8.07 8.75 -5.08
CA LEU A 28 7.46 8.09 -3.92
C LEU A 28 6.90 9.12 -2.94
N ASN A 29 5.59 9.12 -2.76
CA ASN A 29 4.95 9.91 -1.70
C ASN A 29 5.10 9.21 -0.34
N LYS A 30 6.22 9.48 0.36
CA LYS A 30 6.55 8.85 1.66
C LYS A 30 5.49 9.08 2.74
N GLY A 31 4.87 10.27 2.78
CA GLY A 31 3.79 10.56 3.74
C GLY A 31 2.57 9.65 3.52
N LYS A 32 2.21 9.40 2.25
CA LYS A 32 1.15 8.45 1.90
C LYS A 32 1.53 6.99 2.18
N VAL A 33 2.81 6.62 2.07
CA VAL A 33 3.29 5.29 2.49
C VAL A 33 3.08 5.09 4.00
N GLU A 34 3.49 6.07 4.83
CA GLU A 34 3.30 6.01 6.29
C GLU A 34 1.81 5.96 6.68
N GLU A 35 0.98 6.74 5.98
CA GLU A 35 -0.47 6.75 6.15
C GLU A 35 -1.08 5.37 5.80
N ALA A 36 -0.69 4.79 4.66
CA ALA A 36 -1.12 3.45 4.26
C ALA A 36 -0.72 2.38 5.28
N CYS A 37 0.53 2.40 5.74
CA CYS A 37 1.01 1.49 6.79
C CYS A 37 0.17 1.60 8.07
N THR A 38 -0.16 2.82 8.49
CA THR A 38 -1.00 3.06 9.67
C THR A 38 -2.41 2.53 9.50
N ILE A 39 -3.00 2.68 8.30
CA ILE A 39 -4.34 2.15 8.01
C ILE A 39 -4.32 0.63 7.98
N LEU A 40 -3.30 0.02 7.36
CA LEU A 40 -3.13 -1.44 7.31
C LEU A 40 -2.96 -2.04 8.71
N ASP A 41 -2.19 -1.42 9.61
CA ASP A 41 -2.08 -1.87 11.00
C ASP A 41 -3.45 -1.88 11.72
N LYS A 42 -4.28 -0.85 11.50
CA LYS A 42 -5.63 -0.81 12.06
C LYS A 42 -6.54 -1.88 11.47
N LEU A 43 -6.45 -2.12 10.15
CA LEU A 43 -7.21 -3.16 9.47
C LEU A 43 -6.83 -4.55 9.97
N ALA A 44 -5.54 -4.84 10.13
CA ALA A 44 -5.05 -6.09 10.68
C ALA A 44 -5.61 -6.37 12.09
N ILE A 45 -5.58 -5.37 12.98
CA ILE A 45 -6.16 -5.50 14.32
C ILE A 45 -7.66 -5.82 14.25
N MET A 46 -8.41 -5.08 13.43
CA MET A 46 -9.86 -5.31 13.29
C MET A 46 -10.20 -6.68 12.70
N TRP A 47 -9.37 -7.19 11.79
CA TRP A 47 -9.64 -8.45 11.11
C TRP A 47 -9.08 -9.67 11.85
N SER A 48 -8.24 -9.49 12.86
CA SER A 48 -7.75 -10.58 13.72
C SER A 48 -8.87 -11.37 14.43
N GLU A 49 -10.02 -10.73 14.64
CA GLU A 49 -11.20 -11.35 15.26
C GLU A 49 -12.22 -11.88 14.24
N THR A 50 -11.89 -11.87 12.94
CA THR A 50 -12.83 -12.21 11.85
C THR A 50 -12.32 -13.36 11.00
N ASP A 51 -13.22 -14.22 10.51
CA ASP A 51 -12.86 -15.37 9.65
C ASP A 51 -12.56 -14.99 8.19
N SER A 52 -12.72 -13.72 7.82
CA SER A 52 -12.59 -13.29 6.42
C SER A 52 -12.29 -11.80 6.28
N ILE A 53 -11.55 -11.44 5.24
CA ILE A 53 -11.29 -10.05 4.86
C ILE A 53 -12.17 -9.62 3.67
N PRO A 54 -12.50 -8.32 3.54
CA PRO A 54 -13.28 -7.81 2.42
C PRO A 54 -12.57 -8.03 1.08
N LYS A 55 -13.31 -8.46 0.05
CA LYS A 55 -12.78 -8.65 -1.32
C LYS A 55 -12.06 -7.40 -1.85
N LYS A 56 -12.63 -6.22 -1.62
CA LYS A 56 -12.03 -4.94 -2.03
C LYS A 56 -10.63 -4.72 -1.43
N ALA A 57 -10.36 -5.21 -0.21
CA ALA A 57 -9.03 -5.14 0.38
C ALA A 57 -8.04 -6.05 -0.39
N VAL A 58 -8.46 -7.26 -0.73
CA VAL A 58 -7.66 -8.18 -1.55
C VAL A 58 -7.34 -7.55 -2.91
N ASP A 59 -8.35 -6.95 -3.56
CA ASP A 59 -8.19 -6.29 -4.85
C ASP A 59 -7.17 -5.13 -4.77
N LEU A 60 -7.08 -4.41 -3.65
CA LEU A 60 -6.04 -3.41 -3.42
C LEU A 60 -4.67 -4.06 -3.20
N PHE A 61 -4.58 -5.08 -2.33
CA PHE A 61 -3.33 -5.71 -1.91
C PHE A 61 -2.55 -6.32 -3.07
N ILE A 62 -3.23 -7.01 -3.97
CA ILE A 62 -2.59 -7.66 -5.13
C ILE A 62 -1.92 -6.66 -6.08
N ASN A 63 -2.30 -5.38 -6.02
CA ASN A 63 -1.75 -4.33 -6.87
C ASN A 63 -0.54 -3.62 -6.26
N ILE A 64 -0.33 -3.69 -4.93
CA ILE A 64 0.72 -2.91 -4.25
C ILE A 64 2.09 -3.34 -4.77
N TYR A 65 2.52 -4.57 -4.51
CA TYR A 65 3.89 -5.00 -4.84
C TYR A 65 4.22 -4.92 -6.34
N PRO A 66 3.38 -5.44 -7.27
CA PRO A 66 3.70 -5.38 -8.69
C PRO A 66 3.88 -3.94 -9.20
N VAL A 67 3.08 -2.98 -8.70
CA VAL A 67 3.18 -1.59 -9.13
C VAL A 67 4.47 -0.94 -8.62
N LEU A 68 4.83 -1.14 -7.35
CA LEU A 68 6.09 -0.59 -6.84
C LEU A 68 7.31 -1.19 -7.57
N MET A 69 7.31 -2.51 -7.81
CA MET A 69 8.44 -3.20 -8.44
C MET A 69 8.61 -2.88 -9.93
N THR A 70 7.51 -2.64 -10.65
CA THR A 70 7.60 -2.20 -12.05
C THR A 70 7.94 -0.72 -12.13
N SER A 71 7.42 0.12 -11.22
CA SER A 71 7.67 1.56 -11.25
C SER A 71 9.12 1.90 -10.94
N GLN A 72 9.76 1.21 -9.98
CA GLN A 72 11.15 1.51 -9.58
C GLN A 72 12.16 1.44 -10.73
N GLU A 73 11.90 0.63 -11.77
CA GLU A 73 12.76 0.52 -12.95
C GLU A 73 12.86 1.84 -13.76
N HIS A 74 11.95 2.77 -13.50
CA HIS A 74 11.89 4.08 -14.16
C HIS A 74 12.51 5.22 -13.35
N TYR A 75 12.99 4.94 -12.14
CA TYR A 75 13.58 5.93 -11.24
C TYR A 75 15.09 5.78 -11.10
N SER A 76 15.74 6.78 -10.52
CA SER A 76 17.18 6.69 -10.22
C SER A 76 17.47 5.55 -9.23
N GLU A 77 18.71 5.05 -9.19
CA GLU A 77 19.09 3.96 -8.28
C GLU A 77 18.81 4.29 -6.80
N HIS A 78 18.89 5.57 -6.43
CA HIS A 78 18.57 6.01 -5.07
C HIS A 78 17.06 5.92 -4.80
N GLU A 79 16.24 6.51 -5.67
CA GLU A 79 14.77 6.48 -5.54
C GLU A 79 14.23 5.06 -5.67
N ALA A 80 14.79 4.24 -6.56
CA ALA A 80 14.44 2.83 -6.70
C ALA A 80 14.63 2.07 -5.38
N ARG A 81 15.72 2.34 -4.64
CA ARG A 81 15.93 1.79 -3.29
C ARG A 81 14.85 2.22 -2.31
N GLU A 82 14.46 3.49 -2.32
CA GLU A 82 13.38 3.97 -1.45
C GLU A 82 12.03 3.34 -1.79
N ILE A 83 11.74 3.12 -3.08
CA ILE A 83 10.54 2.42 -3.53
C ILE A 83 10.56 0.95 -3.10
N MET A 84 11.72 0.28 -3.18
CA MET A 84 11.88 -1.09 -2.69
C MET A 84 11.67 -1.19 -1.17
N ASP A 85 12.25 -0.27 -0.39
CA ASP A 85 12.05 -0.20 1.05
C ASP A 85 10.59 0.04 1.43
N ALA A 86 9.87 0.88 0.67
CA ALA A 86 8.44 1.11 0.86
C ALA A 86 7.60 -0.12 0.48
N ALA A 87 7.99 -0.85 -0.56
CA ALA A 87 7.33 -2.10 -0.95
C ALA A 87 7.45 -3.16 0.16
N ASP A 88 8.63 -3.33 0.73
CA ASP A 88 8.86 -4.26 1.83
C ASP A 88 8.03 -3.87 3.06
N GLN A 89 8.01 -2.58 3.42
CA GLN A 89 7.20 -2.08 4.52
C GLN A 89 5.71 -2.37 4.32
N LEU A 90 5.15 -1.98 3.17
CA LEU A 90 3.73 -2.19 2.87
C LEU A 90 3.40 -3.69 2.83
N MET A 91 4.28 -4.52 2.29
CA MET A 91 4.04 -5.96 2.21
C MET A 91 4.02 -6.64 3.57
N ILE A 92 4.88 -6.23 4.51
CA ILE A 92 4.79 -6.70 5.91
C ILE A 92 3.40 -6.38 6.48
N LYS A 93 2.88 -5.18 6.23
CA LYS A 93 1.56 -4.77 6.73
C LYS A 93 0.40 -5.52 6.07
N VAL A 94 0.48 -5.76 4.77
CA VAL A 94 -0.48 -6.58 4.02
C VAL A 94 -0.49 -8.02 4.54
N ILE A 95 0.68 -8.60 4.80
CA ILE A 95 0.81 -9.96 5.36
C ILE A 95 0.08 -10.05 6.71
N ASN A 96 0.26 -9.05 7.58
CA ASN A 96 -0.45 -9.00 8.86
C ASN A 96 -1.98 -8.85 8.72
N CYS A 97 -2.48 -8.33 7.59
CA CYS A 97 -3.93 -8.26 7.35
C CYS A 97 -4.51 -9.61 6.91
N VAL A 98 -3.74 -10.44 6.20
CA VAL A 98 -4.20 -11.73 5.65
C VAL A 98 -3.89 -12.91 6.56
N ASN A 99 -2.90 -12.75 7.45
CA ASN A 99 -2.52 -13.70 8.48
C ASN A 99 -2.32 -12.96 9.82
N PRO A 100 -3.42 -12.39 10.37
CA PRO A 100 -3.38 -11.60 11.59
C PRO A 100 -3.07 -12.40 12.86
#